data_AF-A0A482WXH7-F1
#
_entry.id   AF-A0A482WXH7-F1
#
_cell.length_a   1.000
_cell.length_b   1.000
_cell.length_c   1.000
_cell.angle_alpha   90.00
_cell.angle_beta   90.00
_cell.angle_gamma   90.00
#
_symmetry.space_group_name_H-M   'P 1'
#
loop_
_entity.id
_entity.type
_entity.pdbx_description
1 polymer ?
#
loop_
_entity_poly.entity_id
_entity_poly.type
_entity_poly.pdbx_seq_one_letter_code
_entity_poly.pdbx_strand_id
1 'polypeptide(L)' 'TYKHADWKGPWLGPKPSDENKREFTEAQLKSGQTIIGLQAGTNKGASQSGQNIGASRKILLGK' A
#
# COMPACT_ATOMS: atom_id res chain seq x y z
N THR A 1 -3.50 10.54 14.90
CA THR A 1 -2.21 9.88 14.60
C THR A 1 -1.31 10.64 13.65
N TYR A 2 -1.78 11.54 12.77
CA TYR A 2 -0.97 12.66 12.20
C TYR A 2 -1.83 13.88 11.83
N LYS A 3 -3.08 13.67 11.42
CA LYS A 3 -4.05 14.73 11.08
C LYS A 3 -5.27 14.80 12.02
N HIS A 4 -5.30 13.96 13.05
CA HIS A 4 -6.41 13.90 14.02
C HIS A 4 -6.03 14.67 15.29
N ALA A 5 -6.84 15.68 15.62
CA ALA A 5 -6.63 16.57 16.76
C ALA A 5 -6.62 15.83 18.11
N ASP A 6 -7.39 14.75 18.24
CA ASP A 6 -7.60 14.07 19.53
C ASP A 6 -6.58 12.97 19.84
N TRP A 7 -5.52 12.84 19.04
CA TRP A 7 -4.53 11.77 19.24
C TRP A 7 -3.46 12.16 20.27
N LYS A 8 -3.45 11.47 21.41
CA LYS A 8 -2.51 11.70 22.53
C LYS A 8 -1.39 10.65 22.66
N GLY A 9 -1.34 9.66 21.78
CA GLY A 9 -0.34 8.58 21.81
C GLY A 9 0.98 8.96 21.11
N PRO A 10 2.07 8.19 21.31
CA PRO A 10 3.35 8.44 20.64
C PRO A 10 3.20 8.32 19.11
N TRP A 11 4.02 9.07 18.37
CA TRP A 11 4.08 8.97 16.92
C TRP A 11 4.74 7.65 16.53
N LEU A 12 4.00 6.82 15.78
CA LEU A 12 4.51 5.55 15.29
C LEU A 12 5.09 5.78 13.88
N GLY A 13 6.43 5.80 13.80
CA GLY A 13 7.16 5.86 12.54
C GLY A 13 7.44 7.29 12.02
N PRO A 14 8.01 7.40 10.81
CA PRO A 14 8.30 8.68 10.16
C PRO A 14 7.04 9.49 9.86
N LYS A 15 7.19 10.83 9.81
CA LYS A 15 6.12 11.74 9.40
C LYS A 15 5.61 11.32 8.00
N PRO A 16 4.28 11.21 7.79
CA PRO A 16 3.72 11.00 6.46
C PRO A 16 4.14 12.13 5.51
N SER A 17 4.44 11.77 4.26
CA SER A 17 4.68 12.75 3.20
C SER A 17 3.43 13.59 2.94
N ASP A 18 3.64 14.86 2.63
CA ASP A 18 2.56 15.76 2.21
C ASP A 18 2.04 15.37 0.82
N GLU A 19 0.78 15.74 0.52
CA GLU A 19 0.18 15.44 -0.79
C GLU A 19 0.93 16.18 -1.90
N ASN A 20 1.33 15.47 -2.96
CA ASN A 20 1.89 16.07 -4.15
C ASN A 20 0.82 16.13 -5.24
N LYS A 21 0.04 17.21 -5.25
CA LYS A 21 -0.99 17.46 -6.26
C LYS A 21 -0.30 17.79 -7.59
N ARG A 22 -0.55 16.94 -8.60
CA ARG A 22 -0.07 17.14 -9.97
C ARG A 22 -1.26 17.10 -10.90
N GLU A 23 -1.30 18.06 -11.81
CA GLU A 23 -2.30 18.09 -12.88
C GLU A 23 -1.79 17.22 -14.04
N PHE A 24 -2.64 16.32 -14.51
CA PHE A 24 -2.36 15.47 -15.67
C PHE A 24 -3.29 15.88 -16.81
N THR A 25 -2.77 15.86 -18.03
CA THR A 25 -3.61 16.06 -19.21
C THR A 25 -4.60 14.91 -19.37
N GLU A 26 -5.75 15.18 -20.00
CA GLU A 26 -6.76 14.15 -20.26
C GLU A 26 -6.21 12.98 -21.08
N ALA A 27 -5.30 13.26 -22.02
CA ALA A 27 -4.60 12.24 -22.80
C ALA A 27 -3.72 11.34 -21.93
N GLN A 28 -2.99 11.90 -20.96
CA GLN A 28 -2.18 11.12 -20.01
C GLN A 28 -3.07 10.24 -19.11
N LEU A 29 -4.19 10.77 -18.61
CA LEU A 29 -5.13 9.99 -17.81
C LEU A 29 -5.72 8.81 -18.61
N LYS A 30 -6.12 9.05 -19.87
CA LYS A 30 -6.61 7.99 -20.78
C LYS A 30 -5.53 6.93 -21.07
N SER A 31 -4.28 7.33 -21.26
CA SER A 31 -3.17 6.40 -21.48
C SER A 31 -2.92 5.48 -20.28
N GLY A 32 -3.22 5.93 -19.05
CA GLY A 32 -3.10 5.11 -17.84
C GLY A 32 -4.20 4.06 -17.67
N GLN A 33 -5.37 4.25 -18.29
CA GLN A 33 -6.49 3.31 -18.19
C GLN A 33 -6.22 1.97 -18.89
N THR A 34 -5.32 1.97 -19.88
CA THR A 34 -4.90 0.76 -20.59
C THR A 34 -3.72 0.05 -19.91
N ILE A 35 -3.08 0.71 -18.93
CA ILE A 35 -2.01 0.11 -18.12
C ILE A 35 -2.67 -0.72 -17.02
N ILE A 36 -2.93 -1.98 -17.35
CA ILE A 36 -3.31 -3.03 -16.42
C ILE A 36 -2.10 -3.27 -15.51
N GLY A 37 -2.16 -2.80 -14.27
CA GLY A 37 -1.12 -3.07 -13.27
C GLY A 37 -0.89 -4.58 -13.11
N LEU A 38 0.30 -4.98 -12.66
CA LEU A 38 0.77 -6.38 -12.56
C LEU A 38 -0.14 -7.33 -11.74
N GLN A 39 -1.25 -6.84 -11.18
CA GLN A 39 -2.23 -7.60 -10.42
C GLN A 39 -3.68 -7.39 -10.92
N ALA A 40 -3.90 -6.83 -12.11
CA ALA A 40 -5.24 -6.74 -12.70
C ALA A 40 -5.64 -8.06 -13.41
N GLY A 41 -5.42 -9.17 -12.69
CA GLY A 41 -6.09 -10.45 -12.91
C GLY A 41 -7.24 -10.56 -11.91
N THR A 42 -8.42 -10.95 -12.40
CA THR A 42 -9.57 -11.26 -11.53
C THR A 42 -9.18 -12.33 -10.50
N ASN A 43 -9.44 -12.02 -9.22
CA ASN A 43 -9.25 -12.93 -8.09
C ASN A 43 -10.33 -14.02 -8.02
N LYS A 44 -11.26 -14.12 -8.98
CA LYS A 44 -12.32 -15.14 -9.02
C LYS A 44 -11.82 -16.59 -9.18
N GLY A 45 -10.51 -16.82 -9.21
CA GLY A 45 -9.91 -18.17 -9.21
C GLY A 45 -8.45 -18.23 -8.74
N ALA A 46 -7.73 -17.11 -8.68
CA ALA A 46 -6.39 -17.06 -8.11
C ALA A 46 -6.48 -16.56 -6.66
N SER A 47 -6.69 -17.47 -5.70
CA SER A 47 -6.35 -17.15 -4.32
C SER A 47 -4.83 -16.96 -4.28
N GLN A 48 -4.37 -15.77 -3.89
CA GLN A 48 -2.98 -15.52 -3.51
C GLN A 48 -2.62 -16.25 -2.19
N SER A 49 -3.26 -17.39 -1.92
CA SER A 49 -3.01 -18.23 -0.77
C SER A 49 -1.67 -18.93 -0.98
N GLY A 50 -0.69 -18.59 -0.15
CA GLY A 50 0.64 -19.21 -0.20
C GLY A 50 1.74 -18.37 -0.84
N GLN A 51 1.49 -17.13 -1.25
CA GLN A 51 2.61 -16.23 -1.53
C GLN A 51 3.33 -15.85 -0.24
N ASN A 52 4.53 -16.39 -0.06
CA ASN A 52 5.45 -16.00 1.00
C ASN A 52 6.54 -15.12 0.39
N ILE A 53 6.39 -13.80 0.53
CA ILE A 53 7.41 -12.83 0.13
C ILE A 53 8.20 -12.45 1.39
N GLY A 54 9.40 -12.99 1.50
CA GLY A 54 10.34 -12.70 2.59
C GLY A 54 10.71 -13.93 3.43
N ALA A 55 11.71 -13.79 4.29
CA ALA A 55 12.07 -14.84 5.23
C ALA A 55 11.01 -14.94 6.34
N SER A 56 10.52 -16.16 6.59
CA SER A 56 9.56 -16.44 7.67
C SER A 56 10.10 -15.92 9.02
N ARG A 57 9.37 -15.01 9.68
CA ARG A 57 9.75 -14.51 11.01
C ARG A 57 9.72 -15.66 12.01
N LYS A 58 10.88 -16.07 12.53
CA LYS A 58 10.95 -16.92 13.72
C LYS A 58 10.56 -16.11 14.94
N ILE A 59 9.33 -16.26 15.43
CA ILE A 59 8.98 -15.82 16.78
C ILE A 59 9.41 -16.95 17.72
N LEU A 60 10.50 -16.75 18.47
CA LEU A 60 10.83 -17.61 19.61
C LEU A 60 10.04 -17.10 20.81
N LEU A 61 8.95 -17.78 21.16
CA LEU A 61 8.25 -17.56 22.43
C LEU A 61 8.87 -18.49 23.48
N GLY A 62 9.39 -17.93 24.57
CA GLY A 62 9.85 -18.68 25.75
C GLY A 62 11.37 -18.71 25.97
N LYS A 63 11.98 -17.54 26.17
CA LYS A 63 13.27 -17.44 26.87
C LYS A 63 13.15 -16.40 27.96
#